data_AF-A0A183HWI9-F1
#
_entry.id   AF-A0A183HWI9-F1
#
_cell.length_a   1.000
_cell.length_b   1.000
_cell.length_c   1.000
_cell.angle_alpha   90.00
_cell.angle_beta   90.00
_cell.angle_gamma   90.00
#
_symmetry.space_group_name_H-M   'P 1'
#
loop_
_entity.id
_entity.type
_entity.pdbx_description
1 polymer ?
#
loop_
_entity_poly.entity_id
_entity_poly.type
_entity_poly.pdbx_seq_one_letter_code
_entity_poly.pdbx_strand_id
1 'polypeptide(L)'
;MSYMFNFQDFEKVAKDFDGLSGRYAVRLIVGDSAISHAFDWNLVDINLTLPPVAIPRIKKSERIVYEKAPEIKHMFREPEKRPPQIVSTIFVFLSAVPLLIVLILWLRIGINFGNLPASPSVVVFHSGLI
;
A
#
# COMPACT_ATOMS: atom_id res chain seq x y z
N MET A 1 25.07 -63.38 3.06
CA MET A 1 23.91 -62.49 3.29
C MET A 1 23.99 -61.39 2.25
N SER A 2 22.99 -61.24 1.38
CA SER A 2 22.91 -60.13 0.41
C SER A 2 21.82 -59.15 0.84
N TYR A 3 22.10 -57.85 0.72
CA TYR A 3 21.11 -56.80 0.97
C TYR A 3 20.55 -56.33 -0.37
N MET A 4 19.23 -56.18 -0.46
CA MET A 4 18.55 -55.77 -1.68
C MET A 4 17.56 -54.65 -1.36
N PHE A 5 17.65 -53.55 -2.11
CA PHE A 5 16.77 -52.39 -2.00
C PHE A 5 15.89 -52.31 -3.25
N ASN A 6 14.57 -52.36 -3.08
CA ASN A 6 13.60 -52.30 -4.18
C ASN A 6 12.80 -51.00 -4.09
N PHE A 7 12.72 -50.29 -5.22
CA PHE A 7 11.95 -49.05 -5.38
C PHE A 7 10.81 -49.31 -6.37
N GLN A 8 9.64 -49.72 -5.88
CA GLN A 8 8.48 -50.07 -6.73
C GLN A 8 7.27 -49.16 -6.50
N ASP A 9 7.10 -48.59 -5.30
CA ASP A 9 5.91 -47.82 -4.91
C ASP A 9 6.15 -46.31 -4.96
N PHE A 10 6.14 -45.71 -6.16
CA PHE A 10 6.39 -44.27 -6.33
C PHE A 10 5.34 -43.37 -5.64
N GLU A 11 4.11 -43.84 -5.41
CA GLU A 11 3.08 -43.07 -4.69
C GLU A 11 3.37 -42.97 -3.18
N LYS A 12 3.88 -44.03 -2.55
CA LYS A 12 4.31 -43.99 -1.15
C LYS A 12 5.56 -43.12 -1.00
N VAL A 13 6.49 -43.29 -1.95
CA VAL A 13 7.70 -42.46 -2.05
C VAL A 13 7.35 -40.98 -2.18
N ALA A 14 6.35 -40.60 -2.97
CA ALA A 14 5.98 -39.19 -3.12
C ALA A 14 5.68 -38.50 -1.77
N LYS A 15 5.04 -39.21 -0.84
CA LYS A 15 4.74 -38.71 0.50
C LYS A 15 6.00 -38.56 1.36
N ASP A 16 6.92 -39.50 1.29
CA ASP A 16 8.18 -39.48 2.07
C ASP A 16 9.11 -38.33 1.65
N PHE A 17 8.94 -37.83 0.43
CA PHE A 17 9.69 -36.71 -0.15
C PHE A 17 8.87 -35.41 -0.23
N ASP A 18 7.73 -35.31 0.46
CA ASP A 18 6.81 -34.16 0.46
C ASP A 18 6.38 -33.69 -0.96
N GLY A 19 6.42 -34.57 -1.95
CA GLY A 19 6.13 -34.28 -3.35
C GLY A 19 7.17 -33.39 -4.05
N LEU A 20 8.35 -33.19 -3.46
CA LEU A 20 9.41 -32.35 -4.02
C LEU A 20 10.13 -33.10 -5.15
N SER A 21 9.95 -32.63 -6.38
CA SER A 21 10.71 -33.13 -7.53
C SER A 21 12.08 -32.44 -7.62
N GLY A 22 13.12 -33.20 -7.98
CA GLY A 22 14.47 -32.66 -8.08
C GLY A 22 15.56 -33.73 -8.16
N ARG A 23 16.81 -33.29 -8.05
CA ARG A 23 17.98 -34.17 -8.01
C ARG A 23 18.21 -34.68 -6.59
N TYR A 24 18.29 -36.00 -6.45
CA TYR A 24 18.57 -36.68 -5.19
C TYR A 24 19.84 -37.53 -5.32
N ALA A 25 20.67 -37.51 -4.28
CA ALA A 25 21.87 -38.34 -4.19
C ALA A 25 21.56 -39.61 -3.40
N VAL A 26 21.81 -40.77 -4.01
CA VAL A 26 21.67 -42.07 -3.35
C VAL A 26 22.99 -42.41 -2.68
N ARG A 27 23.04 -42.32 -1.34
CA ARG A 27 24.25 -42.62 -0.57
C ARG A 27 24.11 -43.91 0.23
N LEU A 28 25.15 -44.74 0.19
CA LEU A 28 25.30 -45.91 1.05
C LEU A 28 26.12 -45.54 2.27
N ILE A 29 25.50 -45.63 3.44
CA ILE A 29 26.15 -45.39 4.73
C ILE A 29 26.10 -46.70 5.52
N VAL A 30 27.26 -47.21 5.93
CA VAL A 30 27.39 -48.43 6.75
C VAL A 30 28.21 -48.11 7.99
N GLY A 31 27.63 -48.36 9.15
CA GLY A 31 28.28 -48.17 10.44
C GLY A 31 27.68 -49.07 11.51
N ASP A 32 28.52 -49.56 12.41
CA ASP A 32 28.16 -50.34 13.59
C ASP A 32 29.16 -50.01 14.70
N SER A 33 28.73 -50.21 15.95
CA SER A 33 29.54 -50.05 17.17
C SER A 33 30.84 -50.85 17.16
N ALA A 34 30.90 -51.97 16.43
CA ALA A 34 32.08 -52.81 16.28
C ALA A 34 33.02 -52.38 15.12
N ILE A 35 32.64 -51.40 14.29
CA ILE A 35 33.40 -50.98 13.11
C ILE A 35 34.15 -49.68 13.43
N SER A 36 35.47 -49.67 13.28
CA SER A 36 36.32 -48.51 13.62
C SER A 36 36.17 -47.33 12.66
N HIS A 37 35.76 -47.58 11.42
CA HIS A 37 35.56 -46.55 10.39
C HIS A 37 34.23 -46.75 9.68
N ALA A 38 33.33 -45.78 9.83
CA ALA A 38 32.07 -45.76 9.09
C ALA A 38 32.34 -45.52 7.58
N PHE A 39 31.57 -46.20 6.75
CA PHE A 39 31.63 -46.08 5.30
C PHE A 39 30.49 -45.17 4.82
N ASP A 40 30.80 -44.16 4.01
CA ASP A 40 29.83 -43.24 3.42
C ASP A 40 30.18 -42.98 1.96
N TRP A 41 29.34 -43.45 1.04
CA TRP A 41 29.60 -43.39 -0.38
C TRP A 41 28.39 -42.92 -1.18
N ASN A 42 28.54 -41.86 -1.99
CA ASN A 42 27.54 -41.50 -3.00
C ASN A 42 27.61 -42.49 -4.17
N LEU A 43 26.55 -43.27 -4.36
CA LEU A 43 26.45 -44.26 -5.43
C LEU A 43 26.06 -43.60 -6.75
N VAL A 44 25.03 -42.74 -6.73
CA VAL A 44 24.46 -42.14 -7.94
C VAL A 44 23.59 -40.94 -7.60
N ASP A 45 23.62 -39.93 -8.48
CA ASP A 45 22.63 -38.86 -8.48
C ASP A 45 21.49 -39.21 -9.45
N ILE A 46 20.26 -39.26 -8.95
CA ILE A 46 19.06 -39.52 -9.75
C ILE A 46 18.20 -38.25 -9.82
N ASN A 47 17.52 -38.04 -10.94
CA ASN A 47 16.56 -36.96 -11.10
C ASN A 47 15.15 -37.54 -10.95
N LEU A 48 14.47 -37.19 -9.86
CA LEU A 48 13.19 -37.78 -9.49
C LEU A 48 12.05 -36.81 -9.78
N THR A 49 11.07 -37.28 -10.53
CA THR A 49 9.82 -36.56 -10.81
C THR A 49 8.71 -37.20 -10.00
N LEU A 50 8.19 -36.48 -9.01
CA LEU A 50 7.15 -36.96 -8.10
C LEU A 50 5.82 -36.26 -8.38
N PRO A 51 4.69 -36.95 -8.21
CA PRO A 51 3.39 -36.31 -8.25
C PRO A 51 3.25 -35.30 -7.09
N PRO A 52 2.55 -34.17 -7.29
CA PRO A 52 2.35 -33.18 -6.24
C PRO A 52 1.59 -33.78 -5.06
N VAL A 53 2.19 -33.76 -3.87
CA VAL A 53 1.50 -34.12 -2.63
C VAL A 53 0.65 -32.94 -2.19
N ALA A 54 -0.57 -33.20 -1.72
CA ALA A 54 -1.44 -32.16 -1.20
C ALA A 54 -0.81 -31.53 0.05
N ILE A 55 -0.31 -30.30 -0.09
CA ILE A 55 0.23 -29.52 1.03
C ILE A 55 -0.91 -29.29 2.03
N PRO A 56 -0.75 -29.65 3.32
CA PRO A 56 -1.74 -29.34 4.34
C PRO A 56 -2.01 -27.84 4.34
N ARG A 57 -3.28 -27.45 4.23
CA ARG A 57 -3.68 -26.04 4.30
C ARG A 57 -3.55 -25.54 5.73
N ILE A 58 -2.34 -25.16 6.13
CA ILE A 58 -2.10 -24.52 7.42
C ILE A 58 -2.72 -23.12 7.36
N LYS A 59 -3.60 -22.80 8.30
CA LYS A 59 -4.21 -21.47 8.38
C LYS A 59 -3.10 -20.45 8.65
N LYS A 60 -3.20 -19.25 8.08
CA LYS A 60 -2.21 -18.17 8.30
C LYS A 60 -2.00 -17.85 9.79
N SER A 61 -3.03 -18.06 10.62
CA SER A 61 -2.99 -17.89 12.09
C SER A 61 -2.17 -18.96 12.82
N GLU A 62 -1.97 -20.13 12.20
CA GLU A 62 -1.29 -21.29 12.78
C GLU A 62 0.16 -21.41 12.28
N ARG A 63 0.47 -20.74 11.16
CA ARG A 63 1.83 -20.70 10.59
C ARG A 63 2.68 -19.70 11.36
N ILE A 64 3.52 -20.20 12.26
CA ILE A 64 4.54 -19.39 12.93
C ILE A 64 5.68 -19.13 11.94
N VAL A 65 5.75 -17.92 11.40
CA VAL A 65 6.84 -17.48 10.51
C VAL A 65 7.66 -16.44 11.28
N TYR A 66 8.92 -16.78 11.58
CA TYR A 66 9.84 -15.90 12.29
C TYR A 66 10.55 -14.87 11.37
N GLU A 67 10.23 -14.89 10.07
CA GLU A 67 10.78 -13.94 9.10
C GLU A 67 10.16 -12.55 9.25
N LYS A 68 10.96 -11.52 8.96
CA LYS A 68 10.49 -10.13 8.99
C LYS A 68 9.42 -9.91 7.91
N ALA A 69 8.21 -9.54 8.33
CA ALA A 69 7.16 -9.17 7.40
C ALA A 69 7.51 -7.88 6.64
N PRO A 70 7.02 -7.71 5.40
CA PRO A 70 7.20 -6.47 4.66
C PRO A 70 6.53 -5.29 5.39
N GLU A 71 7.13 -4.11 5.27
CA GLU A 71 6.62 -2.88 5.88
C GLU A 71 5.31 -2.45 5.19
N ILE A 72 4.30 -2.11 5.99
CA ILE A 72 3.01 -1.59 5.49
C ILE A 72 3.11 -0.07 5.40
N LYS A 73 3.00 0.46 4.18
CA LYS A 73 2.96 1.91 3.93
C LYS A 73 1.51 2.37 3.80
N HIS A 74 1.09 3.30 4.65
CA HIS A 74 -0.23 3.92 4.54
C HIS A 74 -0.25 4.89 3.35
N MET A 75 -1.15 4.67 2.39
CA MET A 75 -1.35 5.57 1.25
C MET A 75 -2.41 6.60 1.60
N PHE A 76 -2.01 7.87 1.70
CA PHE A 76 -2.93 8.99 1.87
C PHE A 76 -3.68 9.29 0.56
N ARG A 77 -4.84 9.93 0.69
CA ARG A 77 -5.59 10.43 -0.46
C ARG A 77 -4.83 11.58 -1.11
N GLU A 78 -4.83 11.62 -2.44
CA GLU A 78 -4.28 12.74 -3.18
C GLU A 78 -5.12 14.02 -2.92
N PRO A 79 -4.49 15.20 -2.79
CA PRO A 79 -5.21 16.45 -2.66
C PRO A 79 -6.08 16.74 -3.89
N GLU A 80 -7.28 17.27 -3.68
CA GLU A 80 -8.15 17.68 -4.77
C GLU A 80 -7.52 18.83 -5.59
N LYS A 81 -7.71 18.77 -6.91
CA LYS A 81 -7.19 19.80 -7.83
C LYS A 81 -7.95 21.10 -7.62
N ARG A 82 -7.21 22.17 -7.32
CA ARG A 82 -7.76 23.53 -7.19
C ARG A 82 -8.07 24.16 -8.55
N PRO A 83 -9.11 25.02 -8.65
CA PRO A 83 -9.38 25.76 -9.87
C PRO A 83 -8.23 26.72 -10.22
N PRO A 84 -8.05 27.07 -11.51
CA PRO A 84 -7.03 28.04 -11.91
C PRO A 84 -7.26 29.41 -11.28
N GLN A 85 -6.19 30.04 -10.78
CA GLN A 85 -6.26 31.35 -10.11
C GLN A 85 -6.86 32.46 -10.98
N ILE A 86 -6.67 32.38 -12.30
CA ILE A 86 -7.21 33.36 -13.26
C ILE A 86 -8.74 33.38 -13.20
N VAL A 87 -9.38 32.21 -13.10
CA VAL A 87 -10.84 32.10 -13.02
C VAL A 87 -11.32 32.80 -11.76
N SER A 88 -10.75 32.48 -10.60
CA SER A 88 -11.11 33.12 -9.33
C SER A 88 -10.91 34.65 -9.37
N THR A 89 -9.83 35.10 -9.99
CA THR A 89 -9.50 36.54 -10.09
C THR A 89 -10.54 37.29 -10.93
N ILE A 90 -11.00 36.72 -12.05
CA ILE A 90 -12.03 37.33 -12.89
C ILE A 90 -13.35 37.50 -12.11
N PHE A 91 -13.76 36.46 -11.36
CA PHE A 91 -15.00 36.51 -10.58
C PHE A 91 -14.95 37.55 -9.44
N VAL A 92 -13.77 37.78 -8.85
CA VAL A 92 -13.59 38.83 -7.84
C VAL A 92 -13.80 40.22 -8.43
N PHE A 93 -13.29 40.49 -9.63
CA PHE A 93 -13.56 41.77 -10.29
C PHE A 93 -15.01 41.89 -10.74
N LEU A 94 -15.58 40.79 -11.25
CA LEU A 94 -16.98 40.76 -11.69
C LEU A 94 -17.95 41.01 -10.53
N SER A 95 -17.67 40.50 -9.34
CA SER A 95 -18.51 40.74 -8.15
C SER A 95 -18.48 42.19 -7.66
N ALA A 96 -17.43 42.95 -8.00
CA ALA A 96 -17.35 44.38 -7.69
C ALA A 96 -18.14 45.26 -8.68
N VAL A 97 -18.51 44.74 -9.86
CA VAL A 97 -19.20 45.50 -10.91
C VAL A 97 -20.53 46.10 -10.44
N PRO A 98 -21.44 45.39 -9.74
CA PRO A 98 -22.69 45.97 -9.26
C PRO A 98 -22.48 47.19 -8.35
N LEU A 99 -21.49 47.14 -7.47
CA LEU A 99 -21.14 48.27 -6.60
C LEU A 99 -20.66 49.48 -7.42
N LEU A 100 -19.78 49.24 -8.41
CA LEU A 100 -19.30 50.29 -9.30
C LEU A 100 -20.45 50.93 -10.09
N ILE A 101 -21.40 50.14 -10.58
CA ILE A 101 -22.59 50.64 -11.28
C ILE A 101 -23.40 51.57 -10.37
N VAL A 102 -23.65 51.18 -9.12
CA VAL A 102 -24.40 52.00 -8.15
C VAL A 102 -23.68 53.32 -7.90
N LEU A 103 -22.37 53.30 -7.67
CA LEU A 103 -21.57 54.51 -7.43
C LEU A 103 -21.60 55.45 -8.64
N ILE A 104 -21.44 54.92 -9.86
CA ILE A 104 -21.51 55.72 -11.09
C ILE A 104 -22.90 56.32 -11.26
N LEU A 105 -23.96 55.53 -11.03
CA LEU A 105 -25.34 55.99 -11.17
C LEU A 105 -25.66 57.10 -10.16
N TRP A 106 -25.22 56.95 -8.93
CA TRP A 106 -25.31 57.97 -7.90
C TRP A 106 -24.62 59.28 -8.30
N LEU A 107 -23.40 59.21 -8.84
CA LEU A 107 -22.70 60.40 -9.36
C LEU A 107 -23.44 61.06 -10.52
N ARG A 108 -24.09 60.27 -11.39
CA ARG A 108 -24.87 60.76 -12.54
C ARG A 108 -26.20 61.41 -12.14
N ILE A 109 -26.90 60.82 -11.17
CA ILE A 109 -28.18 61.35 -10.65
C ILE A 109 -27.92 62.59 -9.77
N GLY A 110 -26.75 62.69 -9.16
CA GLY A 110 -26.38 63.75 -8.25
C GLY A 110 -26.86 63.43 -6.84
N ILE A 111 -25.98 62.81 -6.03
CA ILE A 111 -26.26 62.61 -4.60
C ILE A 111 -26.31 63.98 -3.92
N ASN A 112 -27.39 64.24 -3.20
CA ASN A 112 -27.57 65.48 -2.46
C ASN A 112 -27.17 65.29 -0.99
N PHE A 113 -26.13 66.01 -0.55
CA PHE A 113 -25.71 66.08 0.85
C PHE A 113 -26.11 67.40 1.53
N GLY A 114 -26.91 68.23 0.88
CA GLY A 114 -27.25 69.59 1.33
C GLY A 114 -28.03 69.67 2.63
N ASN A 115 -28.63 68.57 3.10
CA ASN A 115 -29.35 68.51 4.37
C ASN A 115 -28.59 67.74 5.46
N LEU A 116 -27.27 67.51 5.29
CA LEU A 116 -26.44 66.91 6.33
C LEU A 116 -26.13 67.95 7.42
N PRO A 117 -26.58 67.74 8.68
CA PRO A 117 -26.23 68.64 9.76
C PRO A 117 -24.74 68.50 10.11
N ALA A 118 -24.01 69.62 10.13
CA ALA A 118 -22.60 69.67 10.50
C ALA A 118 -22.42 69.68 12.04
N SER A 119 -22.99 68.69 12.73
CA SER A 119 -22.87 68.55 14.19
C SER A 119 -21.85 67.46 14.57
N PRO A 120 -21.09 67.64 15.67
CA PRO A 120 -20.15 66.62 16.15
C PRO A 120 -20.81 65.26 16.42
N SER A 121 -22.08 65.25 16.81
CA SER A 121 -22.86 64.03 17.03
C SER A 121 -23.01 63.16 15.77
N VAL A 122 -23.10 63.77 14.58
CA VAL A 122 -23.18 63.03 13.31
C VAL A 122 -21.89 62.26 13.05
N VAL A 123 -20.75 62.88 13.31
CA VAL A 123 -19.43 62.24 13.15
C VAL A 123 -19.29 61.07 14.14
N VAL A 124 -19.64 61.28 15.41
CA VAL A 124 -19.60 60.22 16.44
C VAL A 124 -20.51 59.04 16.07
N PHE A 125 -21.75 59.31 15.63
CA PHE A 125 -22.70 58.29 15.23
C PHE A 125 -22.19 57.44 14.05
N HIS A 126 -21.68 58.07 12.99
CA HIS A 126 -21.19 57.33 11.81
C HIS A 126 -19.86 56.61 12.08
N SER A 127 -18.99 57.17 12.95
CA SER A 127 -17.77 56.49 13.39
C SER A 127 -18.03 55.25 14.25
N GLY A 128 -19.20 55.16 14.89
CA GLY A 128 -19.61 53.96 15.63
C GLY A 128 -20.30 52.89 14.76
N LEU A 129 -20.62 53.20 13.50
CA LEU A 129 -21.31 52.33 12.55
C LEU A 129 -20.36 51.63 11.55
N ILE A 130 -19.18 52.21 11.33
CA ILE A 130 -18.08 51.68 10.52
C ILE A 130 -17.12 50.91 11.42
#